data_AF-A0A101JWP3-F1
#
_entry.id   AF-A0A101JWP3-F1
#
_cell.length_a   1.000
_cell.length_b   1.000
_cell.length_c   1.000
_cell.angle_alpha   90.00
_cell.angle_beta   90.00
_cell.angle_gamma   90.00
#
_symmetry.space_group_name_H-M   'P 1'
#
loop_
_entity.id
_entity.type
_entity.pdbx_description
1 polymer ?
#
loop_
_entity_poly.entity_id
_entity_poly.type
_entity_poly.pdbx_seq_one_letter_code
_entity_poly.pdbx_strand_id
1 'polypeptide(L)'
;MNQLSPALEQQTPGSADAAGTAIPGDSERLVAALIELSPYRAVLMPMLADITRIGRANRQIGAALAAVELRADFAHTGRLRRADLGPERTALLGFLEYIRFASPDFLRSVGEWPVGGMRDRG
;
A
#
# COMPACT_ATOMS: atom_id res chain seq x y z
N MET A 1 2.16 14.62 60.63
CA MET A 1 3.10 13.68 60.00
C MET A 1 2.30 12.77 59.09
N ASN A 2 2.34 13.06 57.79
CA ASN A 2 1.60 12.37 56.72
C ASN A 2 2.29 11.07 56.32
N GLN A 3 1.54 9.98 56.22
CA GLN A 3 1.89 8.79 55.43
C GLN A 3 0.60 8.34 54.72
N LEU A 4 0.37 8.86 53.51
CA LEU A 4 -0.67 8.40 52.59
C LEU A 4 -0.06 7.33 51.68
N SER A 5 -0.61 6.13 51.76
CA SER A 5 -0.38 5.00 50.85
C SER A 5 -1.08 5.20 49.49
N PRO A 6 -0.71 4.45 48.45
CA PRO A 6 -0.68 4.91 47.06
C PRO A 6 -1.98 4.64 46.31
N ALA A 7 -2.44 5.62 45.53
CA ALA A 7 -3.42 5.40 44.48
C ALA A 7 -2.70 5.66 43.15
N LEU A 8 -2.32 4.57 42.48
CA LEU A 8 -1.94 4.57 41.08
C LEU A 8 -3.08 5.20 40.28
N GLU A 9 -2.85 6.40 39.77
CA GLU A 9 -3.69 7.06 38.79
C GLU A 9 -3.99 6.08 37.66
N GLN A 10 -5.28 5.77 37.55
CA GLN A 10 -5.87 5.00 36.48
C GLN A 10 -5.58 5.72 35.16
N GLN A 11 -4.55 5.26 34.44
CA GLN A 11 -4.40 5.52 33.02
C GLN A 11 -5.65 4.96 32.33
N THR A 12 -6.57 5.86 32.02
CA THR A 12 -7.65 5.61 31.07
C THR A 12 -6.99 5.49 29.70
N PRO A 13 -6.96 4.31 29.03
CA PRO A 13 -6.62 4.28 27.62
C PRO A 13 -7.88 4.76 26.90
N GLY A 14 -7.92 6.07 26.63
CA GLY A 14 -8.91 6.65 25.74
C GLY A 14 -8.78 6.02 24.36
N SER A 15 -9.84 5.34 23.94
CA SER A 15 -10.23 5.05 22.56
C SER A 15 -9.11 4.60 21.62
N ALA A 16 -8.71 3.33 21.73
CA ALA A 16 -8.05 2.60 20.65
C ALA A 16 -9.05 1.90 19.69
N ASP A 17 -10.33 2.29 19.69
CA ASP A 17 -11.36 1.77 18.79
C ASP A 17 -11.68 2.78 17.68
N ALA A 18 -10.70 3.00 16.81
CA ALA A 18 -10.94 3.49 15.45
C ALA A 18 -9.94 2.90 14.46
N ALA A 19 -9.36 1.73 14.78
CA ALA A 19 -8.84 0.85 13.75
C ALA A 19 -10.04 0.24 13.04
N GLY A 20 -10.71 1.05 12.22
CA GLY A 20 -11.74 0.57 11.31
C GLY A 20 -11.15 -0.60 10.56
N THR A 21 -11.70 -1.79 10.80
CA THR A 21 -11.37 -3.00 10.06
C THR A 21 -11.67 -2.71 8.61
N ALA A 22 -10.66 -2.21 7.87
CA ALA A 22 -10.77 -1.91 6.46
C ALA A 22 -11.21 -3.20 5.77
N ILE A 23 -12.48 -3.23 5.34
CA ILE A 23 -13.09 -4.39 4.75
C ILE A 23 -12.16 -4.84 3.61
N PRO A 24 -11.77 -6.13 3.52
CA PRO A 24 -10.74 -6.59 2.58
C PRO A 24 -10.92 -6.10 1.13
N GLY A 25 -12.17 -5.90 0.69
CA GLY A 25 -12.50 -5.41 -0.66
C GLY A 25 -12.26 -3.92 -0.91
N ASP A 26 -12.16 -3.07 0.11
CA ASP A 26 -12.05 -1.61 -0.08
C ASP A 26 -10.62 -1.22 -0.48
N SER A 27 -9.60 -1.86 0.11
CA SER A 27 -8.22 -1.59 -0.29
C SER A 27 -7.88 -2.13 -1.66
N GLU A 28 -8.43 -3.27 -2.07
CA GLU A 28 -8.20 -3.79 -3.43
C GLU A 28 -8.76 -2.83 -4.49
N ARG A 29 -9.95 -2.25 -4.24
CA ARG A 29 -10.53 -1.22 -5.11
C ARG A 29 -9.67 0.04 -5.18
N LEU A 30 -9.14 0.50 -4.05
CA LEU A 30 -8.24 1.64 -4.02
C LEU A 30 -6.93 1.36 -4.78
N VAL A 31 -6.34 0.19 -4.58
CA VAL A 31 -5.12 -0.23 -5.28
C VAL A 31 -5.38 -0.36 -6.79
N ALA A 32 -6.54 -0.90 -7.19
CA ALA A 32 -6.94 -0.95 -8.61
C ALA A 32 -7.04 0.46 -9.21
N ALA A 33 -7.70 1.40 -8.51
CA ALA A 33 -7.78 2.79 -8.95
C ALA A 33 -6.40 3.46 -9.04
N LEU A 34 -5.48 3.16 -8.11
CA LEU A 34 -4.10 3.62 -8.16
C LEU A 34 -3.34 3.03 -9.35
N ILE A 35 -3.51 1.73 -9.64
CA ILE A 35 -2.91 1.06 -10.81
C ILE A 35 -3.39 1.71 -12.10
N GLU A 36 -4.67 2.07 -12.21
CA GLU A 36 -5.21 2.77 -13.40
C GLU A 36 -4.54 4.13 -13.66
N LEU A 37 -3.99 4.79 -12.63
CA LEU A 37 -3.23 6.03 -12.79
C LEU A 37 -1.78 5.79 -13.28
N SER A 38 -1.30 4.55 -13.22
CA SER A 38 0.06 4.15 -13.58
C SER A 38 0.24 3.91 -15.09
N PRO A 39 1.39 4.27 -15.68
CA PRO A 39 1.70 3.89 -17.06
C PRO A 39 1.80 2.38 -17.26
N TYR A 40 1.99 1.60 -16.18
CA TYR A 40 2.19 0.15 -16.23
C TYR A 40 0.92 -0.66 -15.93
N ARG A 41 -0.26 -0.03 -15.97
CA ARG A 41 -1.54 -0.65 -15.59
C ARG A 41 -1.78 -2.03 -16.22
N ALA A 42 -1.44 -2.20 -17.50
CA ALA A 42 -1.63 -3.46 -18.21
C ALA A 42 -0.81 -4.63 -17.62
N VAL A 43 0.36 -4.34 -17.05
CA VAL A 43 1.24 -5.33 -16.42
C VAL A 43 0.88 -5.53 -14.96
N LEU A 44 0.46 -4.47 -14.28
CA LEU A 44 0.21 -4.49 -12.83
C LEU A 44 -1.19 -5.03 -12.47
N MET A 45 -2.21 -4.79 -13.30
CA MET A 45 -3.59 -5.19 -13.00
C MET A 45 -3.76 -6.71 -12.80
N PRO A 46 -3.13 -7.60 -13.59
CA PRO A 46 -3.15 -9.05 -13.33
C PRO A 46 -2.58 -9.44 -11.96
N MET A 47 -1.75 -8.58 -11.34
CA MET A 47 -1.10 -8.82 -10.05
C MET A 47 -1.83 -8.10 -8.89
N LEU A 48 -3.02 -7.54 -9.12
CA LEU A 48 -3.73 -6.69 -8.16
C LEU A 48 -3.82 -7.28 -6.74
N ALA A 49 -4.18 -8.55 -6.62
CA ALA A 49 -4.29 -9.23 -5.33
C ALA A 49 -2.95 -9.26 -4.57
N ASP A 50 -1.85 -9.57 -5.26
CA ASP A 50 -0.53 -9.62 -4.66
C ASP A 50 0.01 -8.23 -4.32
N ILE A 51 -0.20 -7.25 -5.21
CA ILE A 51 0.17 -5.85 -4.95
C ILE A 51 -0.56 -5.34 -3.72
N THR A 52 -1.85 -5.65 -3.58
CA THR A 52 -2.67 -5.27 -2.43
C THR A 52 -2.17 -5.94 -1.15
N ARG A 53 -1.89 -7.25 -1.20
CA ARG A 53 -1.34 -8.02 -0.07
C ARG A 53 0.00 -7.45 0.40
N ILE A 54 0.93 -7.19 -0.53
CA ILE A 54 2.25 -6.62 -0.24
C ILE A 54 2.11 -5.19 0.29
N GLY A 55 1.25 -4.37 -0.32
CA GLY A 55 0.99 -3.00 0.10
C GLY A 55 0.46 -2.91 1.53
N ARG A 56 -0.47 -3.80 1.91
CA ARG A 56 -0.97 -3.90 3.30
C ARG A 56 0.09 -4.40 4.29
N ALA A 57 0.95 -5.32 3.87
CA ALA A 57 2.04 -5.82 4.72
C ALA A 57 3.15 -4.77 4.94
N ASN A 58 3.33 -3.84 4.00
CA ASN A 58 4.27 -2.74 4.12
C ASN A 58 3.64 -1.56 4.87
N ARG A 59 4.05 -1.34 6.12
CA ARG A 59 3.48 -0.27 6.97
C ARG A 59 3.50 1.12 6.34
N GLN A 60 4.56 1.48 5.61
CA GLN A 60 4.65 2.80 4.96
C GLN A 60 3.65 2.93 3.81
N ILE A 61 3.52 1.89 2.99
CA ILE A 61 2.56 1.87 1.88
C ILE A 61 1.14 1.79 2.40
N GLY A 62 0.87 0.97 3.42
CA GLY A 62 -0.43 0.90 4.08
C GLY A 62 -0.88 2.25 4.66
N ALA A 63 0.02 2.97 5.34
CA ALA A 63 -0.27 4.32 5.84
C ALA A 63 -0.53 5.32 4.70
N ALA A 64 0.25 5.25 3.62
CA ALA A 64 0.06 6.09 2.45
C ALA A 64 -1.29 5.83 1.75
N LEU A 65 -1.69 4.57 1.62
CA LEU A 65 -2.99 4.18 1.07
C LEU A 65 -4.13 4.72 1.93
N ALA A 66 -4.06 4.58 3.25
CA ALA A 66 -5.09 5.10 4.17
C ALA A 66 -5.21 6.63 4.10
N ALA A 67 -4.08 7.35 4.01
CA ALA A 67 -4.08 8.81 3.88
C ALA A 67 -4.75 9.27 2.57
N VAL A 68 -4.47 8.58 1.46
CA VAL A 68 -5.09 8.86 0.16
C VAL A 68 -6.56 8.49 0.13
N GLU A 69 -6.94 7.35 0.72
CA GLU A 69 -8.33 6.91 0.83
C GLU A 69 -9.21 7.97 1.50
N LEU A 70 -8.73 8.50 2.63
CA LEU A 70 -9.40 9.56 3.37
C LEU A 70 -9.46 10.87 2.57
N ARG A 71 -8.34 11.27 1.96
CA ARG A 71 -8.25 12.54 1.21
C ARG A 71 -9.13 12.56 -0.03
N ALA A 72 -9.21 11.44 -0.74
CA ALA A 72 -10.05 11.28 -1.93
C ALA A 72 -11.53 11.05 -1.60
N ASP A 73 -11.87 10.88 -0.32
CA ASP A 73 -13.17 10.36 0.11
C ASP A 73 -13.56 9.08 -0.67
N PHE A 74 -12.58 8.18 -0.84
CA PHE A 74 -12.68 7.08 -1.80
C PHE A 74 -13.74 6.05 -1.39
N ALA A 75 -13.91 5.82 -0.09
CA ALA A 75 -14.93 4.90 0.43
C ALA A 75 -16.35 5.28 -0.04
N HIS A 76 -16.63 6.58 -0.21
CA HIS A 76 -17.93 7.07 -0.67
C HIS A 76 -17.96 7.30 -2.18
N THR A 77 -16.89 7.84 -2.77
CA THR A 77 -16.89 8.25 -4.18
C THR A 77 -16.47 7.15 -5.14
N GLY A 78 -15.66 6.19 -4.69
CA GLY A 78 -15.00 5.19 -5.52
C GLY A 78 -14.08 5.78 -6.60
N ARG A 79 -13.71 7.06 -6.50
CA ARG A 79 -12.97 7.80 -7.53
C ARG A 79 -11.65 8.29 -6.98
N LEU A 80 -10.59 8.01 -7.71
CA LEU A 80 -9.24 8.48 -7.39
C LEU A 80 -8.71 9.34 -8.54
N ARG A 81 -8.25 10.55 -8.23
CA ARG A 81 -7.59 11.47 -9.17
C ARG A 81 -6.12 11.62 -8.78
N ARG A 82 -5.30 12.02 -9.75
CA ARG A 82 -3.87 12.28 -9.51
C ARG A 82 -3.62 13.34 -8.43
N ALA A 83 -4.51 14.32 -8.29
CA ALA A 83 -4.41 15.36 -7.28
C ALA A 83 -4.60 14.81 -5.85
N ASP A 84 -5.38 13.75 -5.68
CA ASP A 84 -5.71 13.18 -4.37
C ASP A 84 -4.53 12.39 -3.77
N LEU A 85 -3.56 12.01 -4.61
CA LEU A 85 -2.34 11.32 -4.18
C LEU A 85 -1.47 12.17 -3.25
N GLY A 86 -1.57 13.51 -3.33
CA GLY A 86 -0.92 14.43 -2.40
C GLY A 86 0.59 14.15 -2.21
N PRO A 87 1.10 14.33 -0.99
CA PRO A 87 2.48 14.01 -0.62
C PRO A 87 2.87 12.53 -0.82
N GLU A 88 1.90 11.63 -0.75
CA GLU A 88 2.12 10.18 -0.84
C GLU A 88 2.38 9.70 -2.26
N ARG A 89 2.14 10.56 -3.26
CA ARG A 89 2.29 10.26 -4.69
C ARG A 89 3.58 9.51 -5.02
N THR A 90 4.72 10.01 -4.56
CA THR A 90 6.03 9.44 -4.88
C THR A 90 6.19 8.04 -4.29
N ALA A 91 5.75 7.83 -3.04
CA ALA A 91 5.83 6.53 -2.40
C ALA A 91 4.94 5.49 -3.09
N LEU A 92 3.70 5.88 -3.41
CA LEU A 92 2.73 4.97 -4.04
C LEU A 92 3.08 4.62 -5.48
N LEU A 93 3.46 5.61 -6.30
CA LEU A 93 3.85 5.35 -7.68
C LEU A 93 5.21 4.66 -7.77
N GLY A 94 6.17 5.02 -6.91
CA GLY A 94 7.46 4.35 -6.81
C GLY A 94 7.34 2.88 -6.38
N PHE A 95 6.39 2.57 -5.50
CA PHE A 95 6.06 1.19 -5.15
C PHE A 95 5.58 0.37 -6.35
N LEU A 96 4.68 0.93 -7.17
CA LEU A 96 4.21 0.28 -8.40
C LEU A 96 5.34 0.13 -9.44
N GLU A 97 6.20 1.13 -9.57
CA GLU A 97 7.40 1.08 -10.42
C GLU A 97 8.35 -0.03 -9.98
N TYR A 98 8.62 -0.14 -8.69
CA TYR A 98 9.46 -1.20 -8.13
C TYR A 98 8.92 -2.59 -8.49
N ILE A 99 7.61 -2.82 -8.32
CA ILE A 99 6.97 -4.09 -8.71
C ILE A 99 7.12 -4.34 -10.21
N ARG A 100 6.90 -3.32 -11.04
CA ARG A 100 7.06 -3.41 -12.50
C ARG A 100 8.49 -3.77 -12.90
N PHE A 101 9.50 -3.22 -12.24
CA PHE A 101 10.90 -3.46 -12.56
C PHE A 101 11.41 -4.79 -11.99
N ALA A 102 10.78 -5.32 -10.95
CA ALA A 102 11.01 -6.67 -10.46
C ALA A 102 10.28 -7.76 -11.28
N SER A 103 9.45 -7.38 -12.27
CA SER A 103 8.68 -8.38 -13.03
C SER A 103 9.58 -9.16 -14.00
N PRO A 104 9.36 -10.47 -14.21
CA PRO A 104 10.14 -11.28 -15.14
C PRO A 104 10.18 -10.69 -16.56
N ASP A 105 9.08 -10.11 -17.02
CA ASP A 105 9.00 -9.46 -18.33
C ASP A 105 9.95 -8.26 -18.43
N PHE A 106 10.05 -7.44 -17.37
CA PHE A 106 11.05 -6.36 -17.35
C PHE A 106 12.46 -6.92 -17.40
N LEU A 107 12.76 -7.84 -16.49
CA LEU A 107 14.10 -8.39 -16.32
C LEU A 107 14.57 -9.07 -17.60
N ARG A 108 13.66 -9.76 -18.31
CA ARG A 108 13.94 -10.32 -19.63
C ARG A 108 14.25 -9.23 -20.66
N SER A 109 13.50 -8.14 -20.69
CA SER A 109 13.70 -7.04 -21.64
C SER A 109 15.05 -6.33 -21.49
N VAL A 110 15.64 -6.35 -20.29
CA VAL A 110 16.95 -5.75 -19.99
C VAL A 110 18.09 -6.78 -19.91
N GLY A 111 17.82 -8.06 -20.20
CA GLY A 111 18.85 -9.13 -20.20
C GLY A 111 19.25 -9.66 -18.81
N GLU A 112 18.46 -9.35 -17.78
CA GLU A 112 18.70 -9.72 -16.37
C GLU A 112 17.93 -11.00 -15.94
N TRP A 113 17.15 -11.60 -16.84
CA TRP A 113 16.43 -12.86 -16.59
C TRP A 113 17.13 -14.07 -17.22
N PRO A 114 17.24 -15.24 -16.54
CA PRO A 114 16.71 -15.56 -15.21
C PRO A 114 17.64 -15.16 -14.06
N VAL A 115 17.04 -14.60 -12.99
CA VAL A 115 17.72 -14.33 -11.72
C VAL A 115 17.95 -15.67 -11.02
N GLY A 116 19.20 -16.16 -10.99
CA GLY A 116 19.56 -17.41 -10.28
C GLY A 116 20.05 -18.59 -11.13
N GLY A 117 20.32 -18.38 -12.42
CA GLY A 117 21.16 -19.30 -13.19
C GLY A 117 20.45 -20.49 -13.83
N MET A 118 19.94 -20.26 -15.03
CA MET A 118 20.31 -21.11 -16.16
C MET A 118 20.30 -20.20 -17.38
N ARG A 119 21.50 -19.71 -17.74
CA ARG A 119 21.70 -19.18 -19.09
C ARG A 119 21.54 -20.39 -19.99
N ASP A 120 20.41 -20.52 -20.67
CA ASP A 120 20.29 -21.46 -21.78
C ASP A 120 21.45 -21.17 -22.72
N ARG A 121 22.46 -22.05 -22.70
CA ARG A 121 23.39 -22.17 -23.80
C ARG A 121 22.66 -22.99 -24.84
N GLY A 122 22.62 -22.47 -26.07
CA GLY A 122 21.85 -23.02 -27.19
C GLY A 122 22.24 -24.41 -27.64
#